data_AF-A0A9D7IWX1-F1
#
_entry.id   AF-A0A9D7IWX1-F1
#
_cell.length_a   1.000
_cell.length_b   1.000
_cell.length_c   1.000
_cell.angle_alpha   90.00
_cell.angle_beta   90.00
_cell.angle_gamma   90.00
#
_symmetry.space_group_name_H-M   'P 1'
#
loop_
_entity.id
_entity.type
_entity.pdbx_description
1 polymer ?
#
loop_
_entity_poly.entity_id
_entity_poly.type
_entity_poly.pdbx_seq_one_letter_code
_entity_poly.pdbx_strand_id
1 'polypeptide(L)'
;MNKASRVMLCLALLALVWAQAWVKKVEAQVKGSKSFINSGSKDRLPFINLPVPGSQDLASLVIPTLASTDFAMPPLAFSSNTSSMLYNAIANRLGIRYRFYGVNDKGYDCSGFVWRVFQDAGANFDRVAARTLWAELPEASGNETKEFGTLVFFNGLKHVGIVRDAYSFYHASRSQGVTLSFFAGYWDKKITGYRRAPKPAFPEPVVITD
;
A
#
# COMPACT_ATOMS: atom_id res chain seq x y z
N MET A 1 -3.17 -48.79 15.67
CA MET A 1 -3.19 -47.31 15.56
C MET A 1 -3.69 -46.72 16.87
N ASN A 2 -2.83 -46.00 17.59
CA ASN A 2 -3.14 -45.24 18.80
C ASN A 2 -3.97 -43.98 18.47
N LYS A 3 -4.74 -43.48 19.45
CA LYS A 3 -5.68 -42.35 19.28
C LYS A 3 -5.02 -41.09 18.67
N ALA A 4 -3.75 -40.84 18.99
CA ALA A 4 -2.97 -39.71 18.45
C ALA A 4 -2.74 -39.81 16.93
N SER A 5 -2.44 -41.01 16.40
CA SER A 5 -2.24 -41.19 14.95
C SER A 5 -3.53 -41.09 14.14
N ARG A 6 -4.69 -41.34 14.75
CA ARG A 6 -6.00 -41.13 14.11
C ARG A 6 -6.37 -39.64 14.00
N VAL A 7 -6.02 -38.83 15.00
CA VAL A 7 -6.28 -37.38 14.98
C VAL A 7 -5.38 -36.68 13.95
N MET A 8 -4.10 -37.04 13.87
CA MET A 8 -3.18 -36.49 12.87
C MET A 8 -3.59 -36.82 11.43
N LEU A 9 -4.10 -38.02 11.19
CA LEU A 9 -4.60 -38.41 9.87
C LEU A 9 -5.86 -37.61 9.48
N CYS A 10 -6.78 -37.35 10.42
CA CYS A 10 -7.95 -36.50 10.19
C CYS A 10 -7.58 -35.05 9.86
N LEU A 11 -6.62 -34.46 10.59
CA LEU A 11 -6.18 -33.08 10.33
C LEU A 11 -5.49 -32.94 8.97
N ALA A 12 -4.69 -33.94 8.56
CA ALA A 12 -4.05 -33.95 7.25
C ALA A 12 -5.07 -34.06 6.10
N LEU A 13 -6.12 -34.89 6.26
CA LEU A 13 -7.17 -35.04 5.26
C LEU A 13 -8.02 -33.76 5.15
N LEU A 14 -8.32 -33.08 6.25
CA LEU A 14 -9.04 -31.80 6.23
C LEU A 14 -8.25 -30.69 5.53
N ALA A 15 -6.93 -30.64 5.72
CA ALA A 15 -6.06 -29.68 5.02
C ALA A 15 -6.04 -29.93 3.50
N LEU A 16 -6.07 -31.20 3.07
CA LEU A 16 -6.09 -31.57 1.66
C LEU A 16 -7.38 -31.14 0.96
N VAL A 17 -8.53 -31.33 1.62
CA VAL A 17 -9.85 -30.92 1.09
C VAL A 17 -9.93 -29.40 0.95
N TRP A 18 -9.40 -28.65 1.92
CA TRP A 18 -9.36 -27.18 1.85
C TRP A 18 -8.43 -26.67 0.74
N ALA A 19 -7.26 -27.31 0.54
CA ALA A 19 -6.35 -26.95 -0.54
C ALA A 19 -6.99 -27.16 -1.92
N GLN A 20 -7.74 -28.26 -2.12
CA GLN A 20 -8.42 -28.53 -3.39
C GLN A 20 -9.57 -27.55 -3.68
N ALA A 21 -10.28 -27.07 -2.66
CA ALA A 21 -11.31 -26.03 -2.82
C ALA A 21 -10.71 -24.67 -3.22
N TRP A 22 -9.53 -24.34 -2.68
CA TRP A 22 -8.83 -23.09 -3.01
C TRP A 22 -8.35 -23.06 -4.46
N VAL A 23 -7.75 -24.15 -4.96
CA VAL A 23 -7.27 -24.24 -6.35
C VAL A 23 -8.41 -24.03 -7.35
N LYS A 24 -9.58 -24.65 -7.12
CA LYS A 24 -10.76 -24.47 -8.00
C LYS A 24 -11.26 -23.03 -8.05
N LYS A 25 -11.16 -22.29 -6.93
CA LYS A 25 -11.56 -20.87 -6.88
C LYS A 25 -10.59 -19.97 -7.65
N VAL A 26 -9.30 -20.29 -7.65
CA VAL A 26 -8.27 -19.56 -8.42
C VAL A 26 -8.43 -19.79 -9.92
N GLU A 27 -8.71 -21.03 -10.36
CA GLU A 27 -8.93 -21.34 -11.78
C GLU A 27 -10.16 -20.66 -12.37
N ALA A 28 -11.22 -20.47 -11.58
CA ALA A 28 -12.42 -19.75 -12.00
C ALA A 28 -12.15 -18.26 -12.26
N GLN A 29 -11.25 -17.63 -11.50
CA GLN A 29 -10.88 -16.22 -11.68
C GLN A 29 -10.05 -15.99 -12.95
N VAL A 30 -9.18 -16.94 -13.33
CA VAL A 30 -8.32 -16.81 -14.52
C VAL A 30 -9.11 -16.96 -15.83
N LYS A 31 -10.24 -17.69 -15.84
CA LYS A 31 -11.10 -17.81 -17.02
C LYS A 31 -11.93 -16.55 -17.32
N GLY A 32 -12.14 -15.66 -16.35
CA GLY A 32 -12.93 -14.43 -16.51
C GLY A 32 -12.19 -13.27 -17.19
N SER A 33 -10.88 -13.38 -17.42
CA SER A 33 -10.03 -12.24 -17.82
C SER A 33 -9.68 -12.20 -19.32
N LYS A 34 -10.25 -13.08 -20.15
CA LYS A 34 -9.94 -13.17 -21.59
C LYS A 34 -11.05 -12.62 -22.48
N SER A 35 -11.30 -11.33 -22.42
CA SER A 35 -11.94 -10.59 -23.51
C SER A 35 -11.66 -9.11 -23.35
N PHE A 36 -10.64 -8.58 -24.04
CA PHE A 36 -10.61 -7.22 -24.60
C PHE A 36 -9.24 -6.97 -25.24
N ILE A 37 -9.09 -7.38 -26.49
CA ILE A 37 -8.12 -6.78 -27.42
C ILE A 37 -8.66 -6.97 -28.84
N ASN A 38 -9.36 -5.97 -29.34
CA ASN A 38 -9.34 -5.65 -30.76
C ASN A 38 -9.78 -4.19 -30.97
N SER A 39 -8.91 -3.39 -31.59
CA SER A 39 -9.24 -2.50 -32.70
C SER A 39 -8.10 -1.49 -32.85
N GLY A 40 -7.40 -1.57 -33.98
CA GLY A 40 -6.46 -0.54 -34.39
C GLY A 40 -7.17 0.69 -34.94
N SER A 41 -6.48 1.83 -34.91
CA SER A 41 -6.62 2.86 -35.94
C SER A 41 -5.33 3.68 -35.99
N LYS A 42 -4.66 3.61 -37.13
CA LYS A 42 -3.80 4.68 -37.64
C LYS A 42 -4.62 5.97 -37.64
N ASP A 43 -4.01 7.12 -37.32
CA ASP A 43 -4.05 8.34 -38.15
C ASP A 43 -3.41 9.56 -37.45
N ARG A 44 -2.25 9.92 -38.01
CA ARG A 44 -1.74 11.25 -38.39
C ARG A 44 -2.30 12.52 -37.70
N LEU A 45 -1.38 13.30 -37.12
CA LEU A 45 -1.54 14.70 -36.67
C LEU A 45 -1.84 15.68 -37.83
N PRO A 46 -2.53 16.79 -37.54
CA PRO A 46 -2.05 18.09 -38.04
C PRO A 46 -2.00 19.19 -36.97
N PHE A 47 -0.98 20.05 -37.08
CA PHE A 47 -0.91 21.39 -36.50
C PHE A 47 -2.04 22.29 -37.05
N ILE A 48 -2.51 23.29 -36.28
CA ILE A 48 -2.62 24.73 -36.64
C ILE A 48 -3.44 25.55 -35.59
N ASN A 49 -2.84 26.69 -35.22
CA ASN A 49 -3.27 27.98 -34.63
C ASN A 49 -4.01 28.13 -33.28
N LEU A 50 -3.33 28.87 -32.39
CA LEU A 50 -3.84 29.62 -31.25
C LEU A 50 -4.56 30.91 -31.69
N PRO A 51 -5.66 31.29 -31.03
CA PRO A 51 -6.01 32.69 -30.81
C PRO A 51 -5.48 33.17 -29.45
N VAL A 52 -4.68 34.24 -29.46
CA VAL A 52 -4.34 35.00 -28.24
C VAL A 52 -5.36 36.13 -28.11
N PRO A 53 -6.19 36.19 -27.06
CA PRO A 53 -6.94 37.39 -26.74
C PRO A 53 -6.09 38.28 -25.84
N GLY A 54 -6.01 39.55 -26.23
CA GLY A 54 -5.23 40.58 -25.57
C GLY A 54 -5.69 40.89 -24.14
N SER A 55 -4.72 41.43 -23.40
CA SER A 55 -4.91 42.26 -22.22
C SER A 55 -6.04 43.25 -22.44
N GLN A 56 -7.03 43.30 -21.54
CA GLN A 56 -7.45 44.51 -20.81
C GLN A 56 -8.26 44.10 -19.54
N ASP A 57 -8.17 44.97 -18.53
CA ASP A 57 -8.94 45.05 -17.27
C ASP A 57 -8.48 44.24 -16.05
N LEU A 58 -7.66 44.90 -15.20
CA LEU A 58 -7.25 44.49 -13.85
C LEU A 58 -8.17 45.05 -12.73
N ALA A 59 -9.41 45.42 -13.03
CA ALA A 59 -10.28 46.08 -12.06
C ALA A 59 -11.60 45.33 -11.86
N SER A 60 -11.56 44.14 -11.22
CA SER A 60 -12.69 43.51 -10.51
C SER A 60 -12.23 42.23 -9.79
N LEU A 61 -11.29 42.35 -8.86
CA LEU A 61 -11.00 41.29 -7.89
C LEU A 61 -11.86 41.50 -6.64
N VAL A 62 -13.13 41.12 -6.72
CA VAL A 62 -13.90 40.77 -5.52
C VAL A 62 -14.09 39.26 -5.57
N ILE A 63 -13.08 38.54 -5.08
CA ILE A 63 -13.19 37.11 -4.85
C ILE A 63 -14.12 36.96 -3.64
N PRO A 64 -15.25 36.24 -3.73
CA PRO A 64 -15.99 35.88 -2.54
C PRO A 64 -15.06 35.06 -1.66
N THR A 65 -14.79 35.55 -0.45
CA THR A 65 -14.04 34.82 0.56
C THR A 65 -14.78 33.53 0.84
N LEU A 66 -14.35 32.43 0.23
CA LEU A 66 -14.69 31.09 0.66
C LEU A 66 -14.07 30.91 2.04
N ALA A 67 -14.82 31.31 3.06
CA ALA A 67 -14.77 30.64 4.33
C ALA A 67 -15.16 29.18 4.05
N SER A 68 -14.16 28.31 3.93
CA SER A 68 -14.37 26.89 3.74
C SER A 68 -13.28 26.15 4.47
N THR A 69 -13.70 25.76 5.68
CA THR A 69 -13.49 24.45 6.29
C THR A 69 -12.05 24.01 6.50
N ASP A 70 -11.73 23.83 7.78
CA ASP A 70 -10.73 22.88 8.26
C ASP A 70 -10.50 21.76 7.24
N PHE A 71 -9.31 21.73 6.65
CA PHE A 71 -8.81 20.57 5.94
C PHE A 71 -8.58 19.46 6.97
N ALA A 72 -9.66 18.86 7.47
CA ALA A 72 -9.62 17.51 7.96
C ALA A 72 -9.16 16.67 6.76
N MET A 73 -7.86 16.32 6.75
CA MET A 73 -7.33 15.37 5.78
C MET A 73 -8.28 14.17 5.72
N PRO A 74 -8.62 13.68 4.52
CA PRO A 74 -9.40 12.46 4.44
C PRO A 74 -8.63 11.36 5.20
N PRO A 75 -9.33 10.53 6.01
CA PRO A 75 -8.72 9.40 6.68
C PRO A 75 -7.97 8.54 5.66
N LEU A 76 -6.94 7.84 6.12
CA LEU A 76 -6.08 6.92 5.37
C LEU A 76 -6.83 5.66 4.89
N ALA A 77 -8.01 5.85 4.30
CA ALA A 77 -8.71 4.80 3.58
C ALA A 77 -8.11 4.71 2.17
N PHE A 78 -7.19 3.77 1.97
CA PHE A 78 -6.83 3.35 0.62
C PHE A 78 -8.09 2.80 -0.07
N SER A 79 -8.31 3.16 -1.34
CA SER A 79 -9.37 2.53 -2.15
C SER A 79 -9.22 1.01 -2.13
N SER A 80 -10.32 0.27 -2.34
CA SER A 80 -10.31 -1.20 -2.31
C SER A 80 -9.29 -1.79 -3.29
N ASN A 81 -9.11 -1.16 -4.45
CA ASN A 81 -8.11 -1.55 -5.44
C ASN A 81 -6.68 -1.29 -4.93
N THR A 82 -6.40 -0.09 -4.41
CA THR A 82 -5.08 0.26 -3.87
C THR A 82 -4.69 -0.64 -2.69
N SER A 83 -5.61 -0.87 -1.75
CA SER A 83 -5.39 -1.78 -0.63
C SER A 83 -5.00 -3.17 -1.12
N SER A 84 -5.66 -3.66 -2.17
CA SER A 84 -5.37 -4.96 -2.78
C SER A 84 -3.99 -4.98 -3.44
N MET A 85 -3.61 -3.93 -4.17
CA MET A 85 -2.28 -3.79 -4.75
C MET A 85 -1.19 -3.77 -3.67
N LEU A 86 -1.41 -3.03 -2.58
CA LEU A 86 -0.48 -2.95 -1.46
C LEU A 86 -0.32 -4.31 -0.77
N TYR A 87 -1.42 -5.02 -0.51
CA TYR A 87 -1.39 -6.38 0.03
C TYR A 87 -0.63 -7.35 -0.88
N ASN A 88 -0.90 -7.32 -2.18
CA ASN A 88 -0.21 -8.17 -3.16
C ASN A 88 1.30 -7.87 -3.20
N ALA A 89 1.67 -6.60 -3.19
CA ALA A 89 3.07 -6.17 -3.17
C ALA A 89 3.81 -6.64 -1.90
N ILE A 90 3.14 -6.65 -0.75
CA ILE A 90 3.68 -7.20 0.50
C ILE A 90 3.78 -8.72 0.43
N ALA A 91 2.70 -9.39 0.02
CA ALA A 91 2.60 -10.85 -0.02
C ALA A 91 3.71 -11.47 -0.87
N ASN A 92 3.99 -10.87 -2.04
CA ASN A 92 5.04 -11.29 -2.95
C ASN A 92 6.46 -11.20 -2.36
N ARG A 93 6.62 -10.50 -1.23
CA ARG A 93 7.91 -10.23 -0.60
C ARG A 93 8.12 -10.92 0.73
N LEU A 94 7.08 -11.55 1.29
CA LEU A 94 7.18 -12.26 2.56
C LEU A 94 8.32 -13.31 2.49
N GLY A 95 9.16 -13.33 3.53
CA GLY A 95 10.31 -14.22 3.64
C GLY A 95 11.58 -13.73 2.94
N ILE A 96 11.53 -12.67 2.11
CA ILE A 96 12.75 -12.14 1.49
C ILE A 96 13.68 -11.57 2.57
N ARG A 97 14.92 -12.04 2.58
CA ARG A 97 15.92 -11.71 3.61
C ARG A 97 16.20 -10.21 3.73
N TYR A 98 16.62 -9.79 4.91
CA TYR A 98 17.09 -8.43 5.12
C TYR A 98 18.45 -8.22 4.44
N ARG A 99 18.62 -7.07 3.80
CA ARG A 99 19.91 -6.58 3.32
C ARG A 99 19.99 -5.09 3.51
N PHE A 100 21.06 -4.60 4.12
CA PHE A 100 21.28 -3.16 4.28
C PHE A 100 21.29 -2.46 2.91
N TYR A 101 20.57 -1.34 2.77
CA TYR A 101 20.29 -0.67 1.49
C TYR A 101 19.63 -1.57 0.41
N GLY A 102 18.98 -2.64 0.84
CA GLY A 102 18.29 -3.57 -0.03
C GLY A 102 17.01 -2.98 -0.62
N VAL A 103 16.81 -3.16 -1.92
CA VAL A 103 15.69 -2.56 -2.69
C VAL A 103 15.07 -3.51 -3.71
N ASN A 104 15.47 -4.79 -3.69
CA ASN A 104 15.07 -5.80 -4.68
C ASN A 104 14.95 -7.18 -4.04
N ASP A 105 14.52 -8.18 -4.83
CA ASP A 105 14.20 -9.52 -4.34
C ASP A 105 15.42 -10.30 -3.81
N LYS A 106 16.64 -9.80 -4.06
CA LYS A 106 17.85 -10.32 -3.42
C LYS A 106 17.96 -9.91 -1.94
N GLY A 107 17.11 -8.99 -1.46
CA GLY A 107 17.02 -8.55 -0.08
C GLY A 107 16.60 -7.09 0.07
N TYR A 108 15.83 -6.81 1.13
CA TYR A 108 15.30 -5.48 1.45
C TYR A 108 15.82 -4.97 2.79
N ASP A 109 16.03 -3.67 2.94
CA ASP A 109 16.05 -3.07 4.27
C ASP A 109 14.66 -2.55 4.65
N CYS A 110 14.53 -1.97 5.86
CA CYS A 110 13.22 -1.54 6.37
C CYS A 110 12.56 -0.49 5.49
N SER A 111 13.29 0.57 5.14
CA SER A 111 12.78 1.65 4.29
C SER A 111 12.68 1.26 2.81
N GLY A 112 13.56 0.39 2.31
CA GLY A 112 13.52 -0.13 0.95
C GLY A 112 12.36 -1.10 0.71
N PHE A 113 11.99 -1.90 1.71
CA PHE A 113 10.76 -2.68 1.69
C PHE A 113 9.53 -1.77 1.58
N VAL A 114 9.41 -0.78 2.46
CA VAL A 114 8.31 0.19 2.47
C VAL A 114 8.21 0.90 1.11
N TRP A 115 9.31 1.52 0.69
CA TRP A 115 9.38 2.20 -0.61
C TRP A 115 8.92 1.32 -1.76
N ARG A 116 9.45 0.08 -1.86
CA ARG A 116 9.13 -0.80 -2.97
C ARG A 116 7.64 -1.19 -3.00
N VAL A 117 7.08 -1.52 -1.84
CA VAL A 117 5.68 -1.95 -1.71
C VAL A 117 4.73 -0.83 -2.11
N PHE A 118 5.00 0.41 -1.70
CA PHE A 118 4.17 1.55 -2.08
C PHE A 118 4.34 1.93 -3.55
N GLN A 119 5.54 1.84 -4.10
CA GLN A 119 5.77 2.09 -5.53
C GLN A 119 4.98 1.11 -6.39
N ASP A 120 5.00 -0.19 -6.05
CA ASP A 120 4.21 -1.21 -6.75
C ASP A 120 2.69 -1.00 -6.58
N ALA A 121 2.27 -0.36 -5.49
CA ALA A 121 0.88 0.03 -5.25
C ALA A 121 0.50 1.38 -5.90
N GLY A 122 1.40 2.02 -6.65
CA GLY A 122 1.17 3.27 -7.34
C GLY A 122 1.36 4.55 -6.52
N ALA A 123 1.87 4.44 -5.30
CA ALA A 123 2.24 5.57 -4.47
C ALA A 123 3.73 5.88 -4.65
N ASN A 124 4.02 7.07 -5.17
CA ASN A 124 5.40 7.51 -5.40
C ASN A 124 5.93 8.31 -4.22
N PHE A 125 7.07 7.88 -3.70
CA PHE A 125 8.00 8.68 -2.91
C PHE A 125 9.41 8.15 -3.13
N ASP A 126 10.41 8.96 -2.80
CA ASP A 126 11.80 8.62 -3.04
C ASP A 126 12.32 7.53 -2.10
N ARG A 127 13.31 6.76 -2.58
CA ARG A 127 13.99 5.79 -1.73
C ARG A 127 14.87 6.53 -0.71
N VAL A 128 14.34 6.77 0.48
CA VAL A 128 15.03 7.50 1.56
C VAL A 128 15.03 6.74 2.89
N ALA A 129 15.90 7.14 3.83
CA ALA A 129 15.97 6.51 5.15
C ALA A 129 14.68 6.71 5.96
N ALA A 130 14.44 5.85 6.95
CA ALA A 130 13.26 5.97 7.82
C ALA A 130 13.15 7.34 8.51
N ARG A 131 14.26 7.96 8.91
CA ARG A 131 14.26 9.32 9.47
C ARG A 131 13.78 10.37 8.48
N THR A 132 14.12 10.23 7.20
CA THR A 132 13.71 11.16 6.15
C THR A 132 12.22 11.00 5.87
N LEU A 133 11.73 9.76 5.74
CA LEU A 133 10.28 9.49 5.63
C LEU A 133 9.49 10.10 6.79
N TRP A 134 10.02 10.04 8.01
CA TRP A 134 9.37 10.65 9.18
C TRP A 134 9.22 12.18 9.08
N ALA A 135 10.20 12.84 8.47
CA ALA A 135 10.23 14.30 8.33
C ALA A 135 9.35 14.78 7.16
N GLU A 136 9.23 13.98 6.10
CA GLU A 136 8.49 14.34 4.89
C GLU A 136 6.99 14.00 4.98
N LEU A 137 6.64 12.96 5.72
CA LEU A 137 5.27 12.47 5.79
C LEU A 137 4.47 13.14 6.91
N PRO A 138 3.16 13.37 6.70
CA PRO A 138 2.32 13.94 7.74
C PRO A 138 2.06 12.94 8.88
N GLU A 139 1.80 13.45 10.07
CA GLU A 139 1.49 12.65 11.24
C GLU A 139 0.17 11.88 11.08
N ALA A 140 0.14 10.62 11.52
CA ALA A 140 -1.07 9.82 11.63
C ALA A 140 -1.43 9.66 13.11
N SER A 141 -2.69 9.89 13.48
CA SER A 141 -3.13 9.84 14.88
C SER A 141 -4.51 9.21 15.05
N GLY A 142 -4.88 8.89 16.29
CA GLY A 142 -6.18 8.29 16.61
C GLY A 142 -6.41 6.97 15.86
N ASN A 143 -7.53 6.89 15.13
CA ASN A 143 -7.90 5.68 14.39
C ASN A 143 -6.97 5.35 13.22
N GLU A 144 -6.31 6.36 12.64
CA GLU A 144 -5.40 6.18 11.50
C GLU A 144 -4.20 5.30 11.86
N THR A 145 -3.82 5.27 13.14
CA THR A 145 -2.71 4.42 13.62
C THR A 145 -2.95 2.93 13.44
N LYS A 146 -4.22 2.54 13.24
CA LYS A 146 -4.67 1.14 13.06
C LYS A 146 -5.05 0.85 11.61
N GLU A 147 -5.04 1.86 10.74
CA GLU A 147 -5.42 1.72 9.35
C GLU A 147 -4.32 1.01 8.55
N PHE A 148 -4.76 0.14 7.64
CA PHE A 148 -3.84 -0.59 6.79
C PHE A 148 -3.04 0.38 5.91
N GLY A 149 -1.72 0.21 5.87
CA GLY A 149 -0.85 1.05 5.06
C GLY A 149 -0.34 2.31 5.79
N THR A 150 -0.78 2.58 7.02
CA THR A 150 -0.11 3.56 7.88
C THR A 150 1.33 3.14 8.13
N LEU A 151 2.27 4.08 8.18
CA LEU A 151 3.66 3.80 8.51
C LEU A 151 3.87 3.91 10.01
N VAL A 152 4.49 2.89 10.59
CA VAL A 152 4.90 2.88 12.00
C VAL A 152 6.41 2.93 12.11
N PHE A 153 6.91 3.81 12.98
CA PHE A 153 8.34 4.04 13.18
C PHE A 153 8.77 3.55 14.56
N PHE A 154 9.97 2.98 14.63
CA PHE A 154 10.49 2.41 15.87
C PHE A 154 11.92 2.85 16.19
N ASN A 155 12.29 2.73 17.48
CA ASN A 155 13.64 2.91 18.00
C ASN A 155 14.27 4.28 17.67
N GLY A 156 13.52 5.37 17.75
CA GLY A 156 14.01 6.70 17.39
C GLY A 156 14.32 6.82 15.90
N LEU A 157 13.38 6.34 15.07
CA LEU A 157 13.43 6.42 13.60
C LEU A 157 14.51 5.54 12.95
N LYS A 158 15.01 4.53 13.66
CA LYS A 158 15.98 3.55 13.12
C LYS A 158 15.33 2.43 12.32
N HIS A 159 14.02 2.24 12.50
CA HIS A 159 13.26 1.18 11.84
C HIS A 159 11.86 1.66 11.45
N VAL A 160 11.31 1.10 10.38
CA VAL A 160 9.98 1.43 9.86
C VAL A 160 9.26 0.16 9.42
N GLY A 161 7.93 0.17 9.53
CA GLY A 161 7.03 -0.88 9.06
C GLY A 161 5.70 -0.32 8.56
N ILE A 162 4.88 -1.20 8.00
CA ILE A 162 3.55 -0.90 7.44
C ILE A 162 2.51 -1.55 8.34
N VAL A 163 1.62 -0.74 8.93
CA VAL A 163 0.52 -1.22 9.77
C VAL A 163 -0.39 -2.13 8.94
N ARG A 164 -0.72 -3.30 9.49
CA ARG A 164 -1.74 -4.20 8.94
C ARG A 164 -3.10 -3.89 9.55
N ASP A 165 -3.12 -3.79 10.87
CA ASP A 165 -4.29 -3.60 11.72
C ASP A 165 -3.84 -3.08 13.10
N ALA A 166 -4.77 -3.01 14.05
CA ALA A 166 -4.50 -2.52 15.40
C ALA A 166 -3.46 -3.34 16.20
N TYR A 167 -3.10 -4.53 15.75
CA TYR A 167 -2.30 -5.49 16.50
C TYR A 167 -1.01 -5.88 15.79
N SER A 168 -0.91 -5.63 14.49
CA SER A 168 0.16 -6.17 13.66
C SER A 168 0.62 -5.26 12.54
N PHE A 169 1.83 -5.51 12.05
CA PHE A 169 2.49 -4.73 11.02
C PHE A 169 3.50 -5.57 10.24
N TYR A 170 3.73 -5.19 8.98
CA TYR A 170 4.73 -5.78 8.10
C TYR A 170 6.03 -4.98 8.13
N HIS A 171 7.16 -5.67 8.14
CA HIS A 171 8.47 -5.01 8.09
C HIS A 171 9.57 -5.96 7.61
N ALA A 172 10.71 -5.40 7.17
CA ALA A 172 11.92 -6.18 6.93
C ALA A 172 12.72 -6.35 8.24
N SER A 173 12.58 -7.50 8.89
CA SER A 173 13.33 -7.91 10.08
C SER A 173 14.76 -8.32 9.73
N ARG A 174 15.74 -7.87 10.52
CA ARG A 174 17.16 -8.22 10.32
C ARG A 174 17.43 -9.72 10.39
N SER A 175 16.66 -10.47 11.19
CA SER A 175 16.82 -11.91 11.39
C SER A 175 15.85 -12.74 10.55
N GLN A 176 14.64 -12.27 10.33
CA GLN A 176 13.56 -13.05 9.70
C GLN A 176 13.25 -12.61 8.27
N GLY A 177 13.86 -11.54 7.76
CA GLY A 177 13.48 -10.94 6.50
C GLY A 177 12.14 -10.22 6.57
N VAL A 178 11.49 -10.03 5.43
CA VAL A 178 10.15 -9.43 5.35
C VAL A 178 9.14 -10.34 6.05
N THR A 179 8.55 -9.87 7.13
CA THR A 179 7.66 -10.68 7.98
C THR A 179 6.53 -9.83 8.55
N LEU A 180 5.49 -10.50 9.01
CA LEU A 180 4.47 -9.95 9.89
C LEU A 180 4.94 -10.06 11.35
N SER A 181 4.81 -8.97 12.09
CA SER A 181 5.06 -8.92 13.53
C SER A 181 3.85 -8.35 14.25
N PHE A 182 3.73 -8.64 15.55
CA PHE A 182 2.69 -8.08 16.41
C PHE A 182 3.26 -6.95 17.26
N PHE A 183 2.45 -5.94 17.54
CA PHE A 183 2.85 -4.81 18.40
C PHE A 183 3.13 -5.26 19.83
N ALA A 184 2.31 -6.16 20.37
CA ALA A 184 2.43 -6.63 21.74
C ALA A 184 3.83 -7.21 22.04
N GLY A 185 4.43 -6.79 23.16
CA GLY A 185 5.63 -7.41 23.74
C GLY A 185 6.94 -6.70 23.39
N TYR A 186 7.54 -7.00 22.24
CA TYR A 186 8.85 -6.42 21.88
C TYR A 186 8.71 -5.04 21.24
N TRP A 187 7.66 -4.83 20.43
CA TRP A 187 7.54 -3.69 19.52
C TRP A 187 6.82 -2.50 20.14
N ASP A 188 5.84 -2.72 21.01
CA ASP A 188 5.05 -1.72 21.73
C ASP A 188 5.92 -0.63 22.38
N LYS A 189 6.93 -1.03 23.16
CA LYS A 189 7.85 -0.12 23.88
C LYS A 189 8.82 0.63 22.95
N LYS A 190 8.88 0.24 21.67
CA LYS A 190 9.81 0.79 20.68
C LYS A 190 9.13 1.74 19.72
N ILE A 191 7.80 1.83 19.73
CA ILE A 191 7.04 2.71 18.85
C ILE A 191 7.48 4.16 19.13
N THR A 192 7.94 4.82 18.09
CA THR A 192 8.27 6.26 18.09
C THR A 192 7.07 7.07 17.63
N GLY A 193 6.27 6.55 16.70
CA GLY A 193 5.01 7.15 16.27
C GLY A 193 4.61 6.67 14.87
N TYR A 194 3.62 7.35 14.31
CA TYR A 194 2.98 6.96 13.05
C TYR A 194 2.98 8.11 12.04
N ARG A 195 3.07 7.75 10.75
CA ARG A 195 2.95 8.69 9.63
C ARG A 195 2.01 8.16 8.57
N ARG A 196 1.37 9.08 7.86
CA ARG A 196 0.52 8.72 6.73
C ARG A 196 1.39 8.44 5.51
N ALA A 197 1.14 7.30 4.87
CA ALA A 197 1.77 7.01 3.60
C ALA A 197 1.16 7.88 2.48
N PRO A 198 1.94 8.23 1.44
CA PRO A 198 1.41 8.93 0.28
C PRO A 198 0.30 8.12 -0.40
N LYS A 199 -0.76 8.80 -0.81
CA LYS A 199 -1.84 8.19 -1.58
C LYS A 199 -1.36 7.93 -3.02
N PRO A 200 -1.74 6.83 -3.67
CA PRO A 200 -1.44 6.64 -5.08
C PRO A 200 -2.04 7.77 -5.90
N ALA A 201 -1.29 8.24 -6.89
CA ALA A 201 -1.70 9.35 -7.75
C ALA A 201 -2.73 8.95 -8.83
N PHE A 202 -3.20 7.70 -8.84
CA PHE A 202 -4.25 7.30 -9.75
C PHE A 202 -5.55 8.00 -9.38
N PRO A 203 -6.28 8.60 -10.34
CA PRO A 203 -7.64 9.05 -10.06
C PRO A 203 -8.40 7.84 -9.53
N GLU A 204 -8.93 7.94 -8.31
CA GLU A 204 -9.83 6.91 -7.83
C GLU A 204 -10.92 6.73 -8.87
N PRO A 205 -11.28 5.50 -9.25
CA PRO A 205 -12.38 5.29 -10.17
C PRO A 205 -13.58 6.03 -9.58
N VAL A 206 -14.07 7.03 -10.30
CA VAL A 206 -15.28 7.77 -9.93
C VAL A 206 -16.35 6.71 -9.75
N VAL A 207 -16.78 6.50 -8.51
CA VAL A 207 -17.93 5.64 -8.23
C VAL A 207 -19.13 6.42 -8.75
N ILE A 208 -19.51 6.14 -9.99
CA ILE A 208 -20.80 6.57 -10.53
C ILE A 208 -21.83 5.75 -9.74
N THR A 209 -22.44 6.37 -8.73
CA THR A 209 -23.67 5.85 -8.15
C THR A 209 -24.78 6.21 -9.12
N ASP A 210 -25.36 5.18 -9.76
CA ASP A 210 -26.56 5.31 -10.60
C ASP A 210 -27.75 5.92 -9.85
#